data_AF-A0A9D1YVM3-F1
#
_entry.id   AF-A0A9D1YVM3-F1
#
_cell.length_a   1.000
_cell.length_b   1.000
_cell.length_c   1.000
_cell.angle_alpha   90.00
_cell.angle_beta   90.00
_cell.angle_gamma   90.00
#
_symmetry.space_group_name_H-M   'P 1'
#
loop_
_entity.id
_entity.type
_entity.pdbx_description
1 polymer ?
#
loop_
_entity_poly.entity_id
_entity_poly.type
_entity_poly.pdbx_seq_one_letter_code
_entity_poly.pdbx_strand_id
1 'polypeptide(L)'
;MAGESHRGRVPVWLRVLLPSLLIVGWLTVAGVGGPTFGKLSGVIVNDQASFLPTSSESAQVQDALDDFLGEDEIPAVLIAVSEEELSDDALAAFDALASDVETLDRVQEISPAIPSDDGRAVQIVAVLDSEGGSTETNPVIDELREMLQDALPADVNGAVTGPAGFTADIAHAFSGIDGLLLIVAIMAVLVILIIVYRSPLLPLIVLSTSVSALCGSVFVVYQLAAAEVFEISGQTQGILFILVIGAATDYSLLYTARYREALREHDTRWQATVAAWKRTWEPVVASGGTVIAGLI
;
A
#
# COMPACT_ATOMS: atom_id res chain seq x y z
N MET A 1 38.67 -51.91 -24.58
CA MET A 1 38.25 -50.49 -24.55
C MET A 1 36.81 -50.41 -25.02
N ALA A 2 35.85 -50.32 -24.10
CA ALA A 2 34.47 -49.87 -24.30
C ALA A 2 33.75 -50.04 -22.94
N GLY A 3 33.81 -49.02 -22.09
CA GLY A 3 32.99 -48.92 -20.89
C GLY A 3 31.80 -48.04 -21.21
N GLU A 4 30.72 -48.62 -21.72
CA GLU A 4 29.44 -47.91 -21.87
C GLU A 4 28.94 -47.56 -20.47
N SER A 5 29.02 -46.27 -20.14
CA SER A 5 28.42 -45.76 -18.92
C SER A 5 26.90 -45.74 -19.06
N HIS A 6 26.23 -46.69 -18.40
CA HIS A 6 24.79 -46.66 -18.16
C HIS A 6 24.43 -45.42 -17.32
N ARG A 7 24.29 -44.25 -17.95
CA ARG A 7 23.65 -43.08 -17.33
C ARG A 7 22.15 -43.38 -17.24
N GLY A 8 21.69 -43.78 -16.06
CA GLY A 8 20.29 -44.09 -15.78
C GLY A 8 19.35 -42.98 -16.26
N ARG A 9 18.50 -43.28 -17.24
CA ARG A 9 17.47 -42.37 -17.73
C ARG A 9 16.42 -42.21 -16.64
N VAL A 10 16.22 -40.98 -16.17
CA VAL A 10 15.20 -40.66 -15.17
C VAL A 10 13.81 -41.09 -15.69
N PRO A 11 13.00 -41.82 -14.90
CA PRO A 11 11.73 -42.34 -15.36
C PRO A 11 10.75 -41.22 -15.76
N VAL A 12 9.94 -41.47 -16.79
CA VAL A 12 9.06 -40.45 -17.41
C VAL A 12 8.02 -39.92 -16.42
N TRP A 13 7.47 -40.79 -15.56
CA TRP A 13 6.51 -40.38 -14.54
C TRP A 13 7.11 -39.33 -13.59
N LEU A 14 8.37 -39.48 -13.17
CA LEU A 14 9.03 -38.53 -12.29
C LEU A 14 9.26 -37.16 -12.97
N ARG A 15 9.52 -37.17 -14.29
CA ARG A 15 9.72 -35.94 -15.08
C ARG A 15 8.45 -35.12 -15.28
N VAL A 16 7.27 -35.73 -15.12
CA VAL A 16 5.97 -35.06 -15.29
C VAL A 16 5.33 -34.77 -13.93
N LEU A 17 5.27 -35.78 -13.06
CA LEU A 17 4.57 -35.71 -11.78
C LEU A 17 5.21 -34.67 -10.84
N LEU A 18 6.54 -34.60 -10.78
CA LEU A 18 7.22 -33.67 -9.88
C LEU A 18 6.99 -32.20 -10.26
N PRO A 19 7.20 -31.75 -11.53
CA PRO A 19 6.81 -30.40 -11.94
C PRO A 19 5.32 -30.13 -11.77
N SER A 20 4.43 -31.08 -12.10
CA SER A 20 2.99 -30.91 -11.93
C SER A 20 2.59 -30.69 -10.47
N LEU A 21 3.15 -31.47 -9.53
CA LEU A 21 2.91 -31.28 -8.10
C LEU A 21 3.41 -29.92 -7.62
N LEU A 22 4.58 -29.47 -8.08
CA LEU A 22 5.11 -28.15 -7.72
C LEU A 22 4.21 -27.02 -8.24
N ILE A 23 3.73 -27.12 -9.47
CA ILE A 23 2.80 -26.13 -10.06
C ILE A 23 1.50 -26.10 -9.26
N VAL A 24 0.90 -27.27 -8.99
CA VAL A 24 -0.34 -27.35 -8.19
C VAL A 24 -0.12 -26.82 -6.78
N GLY A 25 1.03 -27.10 -6.15
CA GLY A 25 1.38 -26.57 -4.85
C GLY A 25 1.44 -25.05 -4.85
N TRP A 26 2.15 -24.45 -5.80
CA TRP A 26 2.22 -22.99 -5.94
C TRP A 26 0.90 -22.34 -6.31
N LEU A 27 0.08 -22.98 -7.16
CA LEU A 27 -1.28 -22.51 -7.45
C LEU A 27 -2.18 -22.57 -6.22
N THR A 28 -1.98 -23.56 -5.36
CA THR A 28 -2.70 -23.66 -4.08
C THR A 28 -2.28 -22.55 -3.14
N VAL A 29 -0.98 -22.28 -3.02
CA VAL A 29 -0.46 -21.13 -2.24
C VAL A 29 -1.03 -19.82 -2.78
N ALA A 30 -1.03 -19.61 -4.09
CA ALA A 30 -1.62 -18.42 -4.71
C ALA A 30 -3.14 -18.33 -4.46
N GLY A 31 -3.86 -19.44 -4.56
CA GLY A 31 -5.31 -19.49 -4.36
C GLY A 31 -5.74 -19.26 -2.90
N VAL A 32 -4.97 -19.78 -1.94
CA VAL A 32 -5.24 -19.59 -0.51
C VAL A 32 -4.74 -18.23 -0.02
N GLY A 33 -3.58 -17.79 -0.48
CA GLY A 33 -2.98 -16.51 -0.09
C GLY A 33 -3.59 -15.31 -0.81
N GLY A 34 -4.11 -15.47 -2.03
CA GLY A 34 -4.74 -14.38 -2.79
C GLY A 34 -5.81 -13.60 -2.00
N PRO A 35 -6.81 -14.29 -1.39
CA PRO A 35 -7.82 -13.63 -0.54
C PRO A 35 -7.24 -12.87 0.66
N THR A 36 -6.06 -13.24 1.17
CA THR A 36 -5.47 -12.54 2.32
C THR A 36 -4.97 -11.13 1.98
N PHE A 37 -4.76 -10.79 0.71
CA PHE A 37 -4.48 -9.40 0.30
C PHE A 37 -5.59 -8.44 0.71
N GLY A 38 -6.85 -8.81 0.49
CA GLY A 38 -7.99 -7.97 0.86
C GLY A 38 -8.28 -7.96 2.36
N LYS A 39 -7.76 -8.95 3.10
CA LYS A 39 -7.89 -9.02 4.56
C LYS A 39 -6.74 -8.33 5.28
N LEU A 40 -5.62 -8.10 4.60
CA LEU A 40 -4.43 -7.50 5.18
C LEU A 40 -4.74 -6.09 5.72
N SER A 41 -5.59 -5.33 5.02
CA SER A 41 -6.06 -4.01 5.49
C SER A 41 -6.73 -4.04 6.86
N GLY A 42 -7.38 -5.15 7.23
CA GLY A 42 -8.05 -5.29 8.54
C GLY A 42 -7.12 -5.64 9.70
N VAL A 43 -5.84 -5.94 9.44
CA VAL A 43 -4.81 -6.17 10.47
C VAL A 43 -3.70 -5.12 10.41
N ILE A 44 -3.85 -4.10 9.56
CA ILE A 44 -2.90 -3.01 9.46
C ILE A 44 -3.23 -1.97 10.54
N VAL A 45 -2.22 -1.62 11.32
CA VAL A 45 -2.25 -0.52 12.27
C VAL A 45 -1.48 0.65 11.64
N ASN A 46 -2.15 1.77 11.41
CA ASN A 46 -1.56 2.98 10.81
C ASN A 46 -1.44 4.13 11.82
N ASP A 47 -1.36 3.81 13.10
CA ASP A 47 -1.08 4.79 14.13
C ASP A 47 0.44 4.98 14.30
N GLN A 48 0.91 6.23 14.27
CA GLN A 48 2.33 6.53 14.49
C GLN A 48 2.76 6.27 15.94
N ALA A 49 1.83 6.30 16.91
CA ALA A 49 2.13 6.06 18.31
C ALA A 49 2.35 4.57 18.62
N SER A 50 1.69 3.66 17.90
CA SER A 50 1.92 2.20 17.99
C SER A 50 3.38 1.76 17.75
N PHE A 51 4.18 2.58 17.05
CA PHE A 51 5.62 2.34 16.84
C PHE A 51 6.54 2.91 17.92
N LEU A 52 5.98 3.67 18.87
CA LEU A 52 6.71 4.17 20.02
C LEU A 52 6.65 3.14 21.16
N PRO A 53 7.65 3.10 22.05
CA PRO A 53 7.49 2.34 23.28
C PRO A 53 6.23 2.82 24.01
N THR A 54 5.34 1.88 24.38
CA THR A 54 4.13 2.18 25.18
C THR A 54 4.44 2.89 26.50
N SER A 55 5.68 2.79 26.98
CA SER A 55 6.17 3.54 28.14
C SER A 55 6.48 5.02 27.87
N SER A 56 6.47 5.48 26.61
CA SER A 56 6.79 6.86 26.26
C SER A 56 5.63 7.80 26.59
N GLU A 57 5.94 8.99 27.08
CA GLU A 57 4.92 10.01 27.40
C GLU A 57 4.09 10.38 26.17
N SER A 58 4.69 10.38 24.97
CA SER A 58 3.99 10.64 23.71
C SER A 58 2.96 9.56 23.35
N ALA A 59 3.27 8.28 23.57
CA ALA A 59 2.32 7.19 23.35
C ALA A 59 1.15 7.26 24.34
N GLN A 60 1.43 7.55 25.60
CA GLN A 60 0.38 7.71 26.62
C GLN A 60 -0.53 8.90 26.35
N VAL A 61 0.01 10.00 25.79
CA VAL A 61 -0.79 11.16 25.39
C VAL A 61 -1.67 10.84 24.18
N GLN A 62 -1.17 10.05 23.21
CA GLN A 62 -1.95 9.61 22.05
C GLN A 62 -3.10 8.68 22.47
N ASP A 63 -2.84 7.67 23.30
CA ASP A 63 -3.90 6.80 23.82
C ASP A 63 -4.96 7.58 24.62
N ALA A 64 -4.53 8.59 25.40
CA ALA A 64 -5.44 9.43 26.15
C ALA A 64 -6.16 10.49 25.28
N LEU A 65 -5.65 10.80 24.08
CA LEU A 65 -6.26 11.77 23.17
C LEU A 65 -7.58 11.23 22.62
N ASP A 66 -7.67 9.93 22.38
CA ASP A 66 -8.91 9.26 21.92
C ASP A 66 -10.03 9.40 22.96
N ASP A 67 -9.72 9.34 24.26
CA ASP A 67 -10.69 9.60 25.34
C ASP A 67 -11.20 11.05 25.36
N PHE A 68 -10.42 12.00 24.81
CA PHE A 68 -10.75 13.43 24.79
C PHE A 68 -11.39 13.90 23.49
N LEU A 69 -10.99 13.32 22.35
CA LEU A 69 -11.42 13.71 21.00
C LEU A 69 -12.43 12.74 20.40
N GLY A 70 -12.61 11.52 20.93
CA GLY A 70 -13.43 10.49 20.31
C GLY A 70 -12.68 9.74 19.18
N GLU A 71 -12.87 8.42 19.12
CA GLU A 71 -12.13 7.53 18.18
C GLU A 71 -12.44 7.81 16.70
N ASP A 72 -13.59 8.40 16.40
CA ASP A 72 -14.09 8.60 15.03
C ASP A 72 -14.28 10.08 14.66
N GLU A 73 -13.61 11.02 15.34
CA GLU A 73 -13.76 12.45 15.05
C GLU A 73 -12.56 13.02 14.27
N ILE A 74 -12.83 13.76 13.19
CA ILE A 74 -11.79 14.41 12.38
C ILE A 74 -12.13 15.88 12.13
N PRO A 75 -11.30 16.84 12.60
CA PRO A 75 -11.59 18.25 12.41
C PRO A 75 -11.30 18.71 10.98
N ALA A 76 -12.26 19.42 10.40
CA ALA A 76 -12.13 20.24 9.22
C ALA A 76 -12.03 21.71 9.65
N VAL A 77 -11.14 22.48 9.01
CA VAL A 77 -10.97 23.91 9.28
C VAL A 77 -11.39 24.68 8.04
N LEU A 78 -12.48 25.43 8.13
CA LEU A 78 -12.88 26.38 7.10
C LEU A 78 -12.19 27.70 7.43
N ILE A 79 -11.53 28.31 6.45
CA ILE A 79 -10.84 29.59 6.61
C ILE A 79 -11.17 30.52 5.45
N ALA A 80 -11.45 31.78 5.77
CA ALA A 80 -11.58 32.87 4.81
C ALA A 80 -10.46 33.88 5.03
N VAL A 81 -9.80 34.31 3.95
CA VAL A 81 -8.63 35.21 4.00
C VAL A 81 -8.75 36.32 2.96
N SER A 82 -8.46 37.56 3.35
CA SER A 82 -8.36 38.73 2.47
C SER A 82 -7.01 39.43 2.62
N GLU A 83 -6.61 40.24 1.63
CA GLU A 83 -5.43 41.10 1.73
C GLU A 83 -5.67 42.28 2.69
N GLU A 84 -6.92 42.73 2.77
CA GLU A 84 -7.41 43.80 3.64
C GLU A 84 -8.26 43.23 4.79
N GLU A 85 -8.61 44.08 5.75
CA GLU A 85 -9.48 43.70 6.86
C GLU A 85 -10.84 43.23 6.33
N LEU A 86 -11.35 42.12 6.85
CA LEU A 86 -12.64 41.57 6.43
C LEU A 86 -13.75 42.54 6.80
N SER A 87 -14.68 42.75 5.87
CA SER A 87 -15.85 43.58 6.12
C SER A 87 -16.79 42.91 7.13
N ASP A 88 -17.59 43.71 7.84
CA ASP A 88 -18.63 43.20 8.72
C ASP A 88 -19.61 42.28 7.98
N ASP A 89 -19.88 42.56 6.70
CA ASP A 89 -20.72 41.72 5.85
C ASP A 89 -20.07 40.34 5.57
N ALA A 90 -18.75 40.30 5.33
CA ALA A 90 -18.02 39.05 5.14
C ALA A 90 -17.97 38.23 6.43
N LEU A 91 -17.77 38.87 7.59
CA LEU A 91 -17.81 38.22 8.90
C LEU A 91 -19.22 37.67 9.20
N ALA A 92 -20.27 38.42 8.90
CA ALA A 92 -21.65 37.97 9.07
C ALA A 92 -22.02 36.81 8.13
N ALA A 93 -21.53 36.83 6.89
CA ALA A 93 -21.69 35.72 5.95
C ALA A 93 -20.99 34.44 6.45
N PHE A 94 -19.79 34.59 7.01
CA PHE A 94 -19.04 33.47 7.57
C PHE A 94 -19.67 32.91 8.86
N ASP A 95 -20.25 33.77 9.71
CA ASP A 95 -21.01 33.34 10.88
C ASP A 95 -22.31 32.62 10.50
N ALA A 96 -23.01 33.09 9.46
CA ALA A 96 -24.16 32.40 8.89
C ALA A 96 -23.78 31.02 8.30
N LEU A 97 -22.63 30.94 7.62
CA LEU A 97 -22.09 29.68 7.11
C LEU A 97 -21.90 28.66 8.23
N ALA A 98 -21.47 29.07 9.42
CA ALA A 98 -21.36 28.16 10.57
C ALA A 98 -22.69 27.45 10.88
N SER A 99 -23.79 28.21 10.86
CA SER A 99 -25.13 27.66 11.13
C SER A 99 -25.58 26.70 10.03
N ASP A 100 -25.24 26.97 8.77
CA ASP A 100 -25.59 26.07 7.67
C ASP A 100 -24.74 24.79 7.72
N VAL A 101 -23.45 24.90 8.02
CA VAL A 101 -22.54 23.75 8.18
C VAL A 101 -22.99 22.83 9.31
N GLU A 102 -23.49 23.38 10.42
CA GLU A 102 -24.04 22.59 11.54
C GLU A 102 -25.21 21.67 11.11
N THR A 103 -25.89 21.99 10.01
CA THR A 103 -27.01 21.17 9.50
C THR A 103 -26.58 20.00 8.63
N LEU A 104 -25.30 19.96 8.21
CA LEU A 104 -24.80 18.89 7.38
C LEU A 104 -24.76 17.57 8.15
N ASP A 105 -25.10 16.49 7.46
CA ASP A 105 -24.94 15.15 8.01
C ASP A 105 -23.46 14.93 8.31
N ARG A 106 -23.16 14.21 9.40
CA ARG A 106 -21.81 13.93 9.90
C ARG A 106 -21.03 15.11 10.50
N VAL A 107 -21.56 16.34 10.52
CA VAL A 107 -20.97 17.41 11.36
C VAL A 107 -21.48 17.23 12.79
N GLN A 108 -20.57 16.92 13.73
CA GLN A 108 -20.93 16.64 15.13
C GLN A 108 -20.87 17.89 16.00
N GLU A 109 -19.81 18.68 15.84
CA GLU A 109 -19.57 19.91 16.57
C GLU A 109 -19.03 20.97 15.63
N ILE A 110 -19.40 22.23 15.88
CA ILE A 110 -18.87 23.37 15.15
C ILE A 110 -18.46 24.47 16.13
N SER A 111 -17.30 25.07 15.88
CA SER A 111 -16.86 26.24 16.63
C SER A 111 -17.59 27.51 16.15
N PRO A 112 -17.72 28.53 17.00
CA PRO A 112 -18.06 29.87 16.51
C PRO A 112 -16.99 30.37 15.53
N ALA A 113 -17.31 31.43 14.77
CA ALA A 113 -16.32 32.11 13.93
C ALA A 113 -15.22 32.75 14.79
N ILE A 114 -13.96 32.40 14.51
CA ILE A 114 -12.77 32.87 15.23
C ILE A 114 -11.99 33.81 14.30
N PRO A 115 -12.09 35.13 14.49
CA PRO A 115 -11.32 36.10 13.70
C PRO A 115 -9.84 36.12 14.10
N SER A 116 -8.98 36.49 13.16
CA SER A 116 -7.56 36.76 13.41
C SER A 116 -7.37 38.10 14.14
N ASP A 117 -6.24 38.24 14.83
CA ASP A 117 -5.89 39.48 15.55
C ASP A 117 -5.81 40.72 14.62
N ASP A 118 -5.52 40.51 13.34
CA ASP A 118 -5.44 41.56 12.33
C ASP A 118 -6.71 41.73 11.49
N GLY A 119 -7.76 40.95 11.79
CA GLY A 119 -9.07 41.01 11.11
C GLY A 119 -9.07 40.57 9.65
N ARG A 120 -7.95 40.08 9.11
CA ARG A 120 -7.82 39.69 7.70
C ARG A 120 -8.18 38.23 7.43
N ALA A 121 -8.37 37.44 8.48
CA ALA A 121 -8.81 36.06 8.37
C ALA A 121 -9.85 35.73 9.43
N VAL A 122 -10.69 34.74 9.13
CA VAL A 122 -11.63 34.14 10.07
C VAL A 122 -11.70 32.65 9.81
N GLN A 123 -11.79 31.85 10.88
CA GLN A 123 -11.87 30.40 10.78
C GLN A 123 -13.02 29.82 11.59
N ILE A 124 -13.54 28.68 11.13
CA ILE A 124 -14.47 27.81 11.85
C ILE A 124 -13.87 26.40 11.83
N VAL A 125 -13.96 25.70 12.96
CA VAL A 125 -13.58 24.30 13.08
C VAL A 125 -14.87 23.48 13.12
N ALA A 126 -15.07 22.63 12.13
CA ALA A 126 -16.16 21.66 12.08
C ALA A 126 -15.59 20.26 12.36
N VAL A 127 -16.06 19.62 13.42
CA VAL A 127 -15.67 18.25 13.78
C VAL A 127 -16.57 17.29 13.01
N LEU A 128 -15.97 16.47 12.15
CA LEU A 128 -16.68 15.52 11.32
C LEU A 128 -16.61 14.12 11.93
N ASP A 129 -17.71 13.38 11.85
CA ASP A 129 -17.72 11.94 11.97
C ASP A 129 -16.89 11.34 10.81
N SER A 130 -15.88 10.53 11.15
CA SER A 130 -14.99 9.84 10.23
C SER A 130 -15.33 8.36 10.03
N GLU A 131 -16.43 7.86 10.60
CA GLU A 131 -16.89 6.47 10.45
C GLU A 131 -17.13 6.11 8.97
N GLY A 132 -16.43 5.11 8.44
CA GLY A 132 -16.47 4.77 7.01
C GLY A 132 -15.38 5.43 6.16
N GLY A 133 -14.54 6.25 6.78
CA GLY A 133 -13.32 6.82 6.19
C GLY A 133 -13.58 7.76 5.03
N SER A 134 -12.57 7.92 4.16
CA SER A 134 -12.56 8.91 3.08
C SER A 134 -13.70 8.77 2.06
N THR A 135 -14.35 7.60 1.96
CA THR A 135 -15.50 7.43 1.04
C THR A 135 -16.71 8.24 1.49
N GLU A 136 -16.90 8.35 2.80
CA GLU A 136 -18.03 9.07 3.38
C GLU A 136 -17.65 10.50 3.82
N THR A 137 -16.40 10.72 4.26
CA THR A 137 -15.95 12.06 4.69
C THR A 137 -15.65 13.00 3.50
N ASN A 138 -15.11 12.49 2.38
CA ASN A 138 -14.73 13.37 1.26
C ASN A 138 -15.92 14.14 0.65
N PRO A 139 -17.11 13.52 0.41
CA PRO A 139 -18.27 14.27 -0.07
C PRO A 139 -18.66 15.44 0.82
N VAL A 140 -18.59 15.26 2.15
CA VAL A 140 -18.86 16.34 3.11
C VAL A 140 -17.83 17.45 2.97
N ILE A 141 -16.55 17.14 2.80
CA ILE A 141 -15.50 18.15 2.55
C ILE A 141 -15.74 18.91 1.25
N ASP A 142 -16.17 18.24 0.19
CA ASP A 142 -16.49 18.89 -1.07
C ASP A 142 -17.72 19.80 -0.94
N GLU A 143 -18.75 19.39 -0.20
CA GLU A 143 -19.91 20.22 0.14
C GLU A 143 -19.51 21.45 0.98
N LEU A 144 -18.64 21.29 1.99
CA LEU A 144 -18.11 22.42 2.77
C LEU A 144 -17.35 23.42 1.88
N ARG A 145 -16.61 22.95 0.87
CA ARG A 145 -15.90 23.81 -0.08
C ARG A 145 -16.85 24.58 -0.97
N GLU A 146 -17.92 23.94 -1.45
CA GLU A 146 -18.95 24.58 -2.26
C GLU A 146 -19.69 25.65 -1.43
N MET A 147 -20.14 25.31 -0.22
CA MET A 147 -20.81 26.26 0.69
C MET A 147 -19.92 27.45 1.03
N LEU A 148 -18.62 27.21 1.29
CA LEU A 148 -17.66 28.26 1.56
C LEU A 148 -17.45 29.18 0.35
N GLN A 149 -17.38 28.62 -0.86
CA GLN A 149 -17.25 29.43 -2.08
C GLN A 149 -18.49 30.25 -2.37
N ASP A 150 -19.69 29.71 -2.11
CA ASP A 150 -20.96 30.40 -2.34
C ASP A 150 -21.23 31.50 -1.31
N ALA A 151 -20.75 31.32 -0.07
CA ALA A 151 -20.92 32.29 1.01
C ALA A 151 -19.97 33.50 0.91
N LEU A 152 -18.80 33.34 0.28
CA LEU A 152 -17.75 34.36 0.30
C LEU A 152 -17.86 35.39 -0.83
N PRO A 153 -17.60 36.68 -0.55
CA PRO A 153 -17.40 37.69 -1.58
C PRO A 153 -16.23 37.38 -2.51
N ALA A 154 -16.27 37.91 -3.74
CA ALA A 154 -15.27 37.61 -4.77
C ALA A 154 -13.83 38.07 -4.44
N ASP A 155 -13.67 38.99 -3.48
CA ASP A 155 -12.40 39.51 -2.98
C ASP A 155 -11.84 38.73 -1.77
N VAL A 156 -12.58 37.74 -1.27
CA VAL A 156 -12.18 36.90 -0.13
C VAL A 156 -11.88 35.48 -0.61
N ASN A 157 -10.73 34.94 -0.24
CA ASN A 157 -10.33 33.58 -0.58
C ASN A 157 -10.74 32.61 0.53
N GLY A 158 -11.59 31.65 0.20
CA GLY A 158 -11.98 30.55 1.09
C GLY A 158 -11.17 29.27 0.84
N ALA A 159 -10.80 28.57 1.90
CA ALA A 159 -10.24 27.24 1.82
C ALA A 159 -10.77 26.34 2.95
N VAL A 160 -10.84 25.03 2.68
CA VAL A 160 -11.12 24.00 3.68
C VAL A 160 -9.84 23.19 3.88
N THR A 161 -9.36 23.14 5.12
CA THR A 161 -8.11 22.48 5.54
C THR A 161 -8.33 21.71 6.85
N GLY A 162 -7.28 21.54 7.67
CA GLY A 162 -7.28 20.67 8.84
C GLY A 162 -7.06 19.20 8.46
N PRO A 163 -7.00 18.28 9.43
CA PRO A 163 -6.85 16.85 9.19
C PRO A 163 -7.83 16.29 8.16
N ALA A 164 -9.10 16.72 8.19
CA ALA A 164 -10.10 16.24 7.25
C ALA A 164 -9.87 16.78 5.82
N GLY A 165 -9.67 18.11 5.67
CA GLY A 165 -9.39 18.72 4.37
C GLY A 165 -8.09 18.22 3.74
N PHE A 166 -7.04 18.02 4.55
CA PHE A 166 -5.76 17.47 4.10
C PHE A 166 -5.89 16.03 3.61
N THR A 167 -6.59 15.17 4.36
CA THR A 167 -6.84 13.78 3.96
C THR A 167 -7.66 13.71 2.68
N ALA A 168 -8.68 14.57 2.55
CA ALA A 168 -9.48 14.69 1.34
C ALA A 168 -8.66 15.15 0.14
N ASP A 169 -7.74 16.11 0.31
CA ASP A 169 -6.83 16.55 -0.75
C ASP A 169 -5.89 15.44 -1.24
N ILE A 170 -5.33 14.65 -0.31
CA ILE A 170 -4.54 13.48 -0.67
C ILE A 170 -5.41 12.51 -1.46
N ALA A 171 -6.59 12.14 -0.94
CA ALA A 171 -7.49 11.21 -1.59
C ALA A 171 -7.89 11.68 -2.99
N HIS A 172 -8.21 12.97 -3.15
CA HIS A 172 -8.56 13.57 -4.42
C HIS A 172 -7.36 13.58 -5.39
N ALA A 173 -6.15 13.89 -4.93
CA ALA A 173 -4.94 13.89 -5.76
C ALA A 173 -4.58 12.49 -6.31
N PHE A 174 -4.91 11.43 -5.58
CA PHE A 174 -4.73 10.04 -6.04
C PHE A 174 -5.97 9.47 -6.75
N SER A 175 -7.13 10.13 -6.64
CA SER A 175 -8.37 9.70 -7.27
C SER A 175 -8.21 9.56 -8.78
N GLY A 176 -8.67 8.43 -9.31
CA GLY A 176 -8.60 8.13 -10.75
C GLY A 176 -7.21 7.75 -11.29
N ILE A 177 -6.13 7.87 -10.52
CA ILE A 177 -4.78 7.50 -10.98
C ILE A 177 -4.41 6.07 -10.58
N ASP A 178 -5.00 5.48 -9.54
CA ASP A 178 -4.63 4.13 -9.05
C ASP A 178 -4.63 3.06 -10.14
N GLY A 179 -5.69 3.00 -10.95
CA GLY A 179 -5.77 2.05 -12.07
C GLY A 179 -4.75 2.35 -13.17
N LEU A 180 -4.55 3.63 -13.51
CA LEU A 180 -3.61 4.05 -14.54
C LEU A 180 -2.16 3.80 -14.13
N LEU A 181 -1.78 4.17 -12.90
CA LEU A 181 -0.47 3.91 -12.33
C LEU A 181 -0.17 2.42 -12.27
N LEU A 182 -1.14 1.61 -11.83
CA LEU A 182 -0.99 0.16 -11.80
C LEU A 182 -0.71 -0.41 -13.21
N ILE A 183 -1.51 -0.01 -14.19
CA ILE A 183 -1.33 -0.46 -15.58
C ILE A 183 0.03 0.00 -16.13
N VAL A 184 0.38 1.28 -15.96
CA VAL A 184 1.65 1.84 -16.45
C VAL A 184 2.84 1.14 -15.79
N ALA A 185 2.80 0.90 -14.48
CA ALA A 185 3.85 0.21 -13.75
C ALA A 185 4.03 -1.24 -14.23
N ILE A 186 2.93 -2.00 -14.36
CA ILE A 186 2.97 -3.37 -14.87
C ILE A 186 3.53 -3.40 -16.30
N MET A 187 3.10 -2.48 -17.16
CA MET A 187 3.59 -2.37 -18.53
C MET A 187 5.07 -2.03 -18.58
N ALA A 188 5.54 -1.09 -17.77
CA ALA A 188 6.95 -0.72 -17.70
C ALA A 188 7.82 -1.92 -17.26
N VAL A 189 7.42 -2.62 -16.21
CA VAL A 189 8.12 -3.84 -15.75
C VAL A 189 8.11 -4.91 -16.83
N LEU A 190 6.96 -5.15 -17.49
CA LEU A 190 6.86 -6.12 -18.58
C LEU A 190 7.80 -5.78 -19.73
N VAL A 191 7.87 -4.51 -20.15
CA VAL A 191 8.77 -4.04 -21.21
C VAL A 191 10.24 -4.25 -20.83
N ILE A 192 10.64 -3.87 -19.62
CA ILE A 192 12.01 -4.09 -19.12
C ILE A 192 12.35 -5.58 -19.15
N LEU A 193 11.46 -6.44 -18.63
CA LEU A 193 11.66 -7.88 -18.62
C LEU A 193 11.73 -8.45 -20.05
N ILE A 194 10.89 -7.99 -20.98
CA ILE A 194 10.96 -8.42 -22.39
C ILE A 194 12.34 -8.09 -22.99
N ILE A 195 12.87 -6.89 -22.71
CA ILE A 195 14.20 -6.46 -23.18
C ILE A 195 15.30 -7.35 -22.60
N VAL A 196 15.25 -7.62 -21.29
CA VAL A 196 16.24 -8.44 -20.57
C VAL A 196 16.20 -9.90 -21.00
N TYR A 197 15.01 -10.50 -21.05
CA TYR A 197 14.83 -11.93 -21.36
C TYR A 197 14.83 -12.22 -22.86
N ARG A 198 14.63 -11.20 -23.72
CA ARG A 198 14.42 -11.35 -25.17
C ARG A 198 13.33 -12.39 -25.49
N SER A 199 12.32 -12.51 -24.63
CA SER A 199 11.23 -13.48 -24.74
C SER A 199 9.96 -12.90 -24.10
N PRO A 200 8.79 -13.00 -24.76
CA PRO A 200 7.53 -12.50 -24.20
C PRO A 200 6.91 -13.43 -23.14
N LEU A 201 7.28 -14.71 -23.10
CA LEU A 201 6.68 -15.69 -22.19
C LEU A 201 7.40 -15.77 -20.84
N LEU A 202 8.73 -15.61 -20.83
CA LEU A 202 9.52 -15.67 -19.59
C LEU A 202 9.09 -14.61 -18.56
N PRO A 203 8.86 -13.34 -18.93
CA PRO A 203 8.36 -12.31 -18.01
C PRO A 203 7.05 -12.70 -17.33
N LEU A 204 6.09 -13.26 -18.08
CA LEU A 204 4.79 -13.67 -17.54
C LEU A 204 4.94 -14.80 -16.51
N ILE A 205 5.81 -15.78 -16.80
CA ILE A 205 6.09 -16.87 -15.86
C ILE A 205 6.73 -16.32 -14.58
N VAL A 206 7.75 -15.47 -14.72
CA VAL A 206 8.47 -14.87 -13.58
C VAL A 206 7.52 -14.04 -12.72
N LEU A 207 6.74 -13.14 -13.33
CA LEU A 207 5.75 -12.34 -12.60
C LEU A 207 4.70 -13.21 -11.91
N SER A 208 4.19 -14.24 -12.60
CA SER A 208 3.21 -15.16 -11.99
C SER A 208 3.80 -15.89 -10.78
N THR A 209 5.05 -16.33 -10.85
CA THR A 209 5.74 -16.96 -9.71
C THR A 209 6.06 -15.97 -8.58
N SER A 210 6.44 -14.73 -8.91
CA SER A 210 6.70 -13.67 -7.93
C SER A 210 5.42 -13.28 -7.19
N VAL A 211 4.29 -13.14 -7.90
CA VAL A 211 2.97 -12.89 -7.28
C VAL A 211 2.55 -14.08 -6.43
N SER A 212 2.76 -15.32 -6.87
CA SER A 212 2.45 -16.51 -6.07
C SER A 212 3.29 -16.57 -4.78
N ALA A 213 4.58 -16.21 -4.86
CA ALA A 213 5.46 -16.07 -3.70
C ALA A 213 4.99 -14.95 -2.75
N LEU A 214 4.53 -13.82 -3.31
CA LEU A 214 3.94 -12.75 -2.52
C LEU A 214 2.65 -13.18 -1.82
N CYS A 215 1.74 -13.89 -2.51
CA CYS A 215 0.54 -14.48 -1.88
C CYS A 215 0.90 -15.37 -0.68
N GLY A 216 1.90 -16.23 -0.83
CA GLY A 216 2.36 -17.08 0.27
C GLY A 216 2.96 -16.28 1.43
N SER A 217 3.73 -15.24 1.12
CA SER A 217 4.34 -14.35 2.12
C SER A 217 3.28 -13.57 2.89
N VAL A 218 2.33 -12.95 2.17
CA VAL A 218 1.20 -12.21 2.75
C VAL A 218 0.33 -13.12 3.61
N PHE A 219 0.07 -14.36 3.17
CA PHE A 219 -0.66 -15.32 3.98
C PHE A 219 0.02 -15.57 5.32
N VAL A 220 1.33 -15.85 5.33
CA VAL A 220 2.08 -16.10 6.56
C VAL A 220 2.08 -14.86 7.46
N VAL A 221 2.36 -13.69 6.89
CA VAL A 221 2.37 -12.42 7.63
C VAL A 221 1.00 -12.12 8.22
N TYR A 222 -0.07 -12.28 7.46
CA TYR A 222 -1.44 -12.10 7.93
C TYR A 222 -1.76 -13.04 9.09
N GLN A 223 -1.41 -14.33 9.00
CA GLN A 223 -1.67 -15.28 10.08
C GLN A 223 -0.87 -14.96 11.35
N LEU A 224 0.32 -14.38 11.24
CA LEU A 224 1.13 -13.97 12.38
C LEU A 224 0.61 -12.67 13.00
N ALA A 225 0.22 -11.69 12.18
CA ALA A 225 -0.39 -10.45 12.63
C ALA A 225 -1.76 -10.71 13.29
N ALA A 226 -2.60 -11.56 12.69
CA ALA A 226 -3.88 -11.97 13.27
C ALA A 226 -3.72 -12.81 14.55
N ALA A 227 -2.53 -13.35 14.82
CA ALA A 227 -2.18 -14.02 16.06
C ALA A 227 -1.45 -13.08 17.05
N GLU A 228 -1.43 -11.77 16.78
CA GLU A 228 -0.84 -10.73 17.63
C GLU A 228 0.65 -10.96 17.93
N VAL A 229 1.38 -11.60 17.00
CA VAL A 229 2.83 -11.83 17.15
C VAL A 229 3.61 -10.54 16.90
N PHE A 230 3.15 -9.71 15.97
CA PHE A 230 3.68 -8.39 15.65
C PHE A 230 2.64 -7.56 14.91
N GLU A 231 2.80 -6.24 14.96
CA GLU A 231 1.98 -5.29 14.21
C GLU A 231 2.57 -4.98 12.84
N ILE A 232 1.70 -4.63 11.89
CA ILE A 232 2.05 -4.31 10.51
C ILE A 232 1.40 -2.98 10.15
N SER A 233 2.17 -2.06 9.55
CA SER A 233 1.65 -0.83 8.95
C SER A 233 1.55 -0.92 7.42
N GLY A 234 0.82 0.02 6.82
CA GLY A 234 0.79 0.20 5.37
C GLY A 234 2.18 0.42 4.75
N GLN A 235 3.10 1.07 5.47
CA GLN A 235 4.49 1.22 5.03
C GLN A 235 5.22 -0.12 4.98
N THR A 236 5.15 -0.94 6.05
CA THR A 236 5.78 -2.26 6.07
C THR A 236 5.18 -3.18 5.01
N GLN A 237 3.87 -3.09 4.76
CA GLN A 237 3.23 -3.78 3.63
C GLN A 237 3.85 -3.39 2.29
N GLY A 238 4.01 -2.09 2.02
CA GLY A 238 4.61 -1.62 0.77
C GLY A 238 6.03 -2.16 0.56
N ILE A 239 6.85 -2.15 1.62
CA ILE A 239 8.21 -2.70 1.61
C ILE A 239 8.18 -4.21 1.34
N LEU A 240 7.31 -4.96 2.01
CA LEU A 240 7.13 -6.40 1.80
C LEU A 240 6.83 -6.70 0.32
N PHE A 241 5.92 -5.95 -0.30
CA PHE A 241 5.51 -6.16 -1.68
C PHE A 241 6.67 -5.94 -2.64
N ILE A 242 7.39 -4.83 -2.49
CA ILE A 242 8.54 -4.49 -3.34
C ILE A 242 9.67 -5.50 -3.17
N LEU A 243 10.03 -5.84 -1.93
CA LEU A 243 11.14 -6.76 -1.64
C LEU A 243 10.86 -8.17 -2.17
N VAL A 244 9.67 -8.72 -1.94
CA VAL A 244 9.35 -10.08 -2.37
C VAL A 244 9.27 -10.17 -3.90
N ILE A 245 8.61 -9.22 -4.57
CA ILE A 245 8.53 -9.21 -6.04
C ILE A 245 9.93 -9.02 -6.64
N GLY A 246 10.72 -8.07 -6.12
CA GLY A 246 12.08 -7.80 -6.59
C GLY A 246 12.99 -9.02 -6.44
N ALA A 247 13.08 -9.57 -5.22
CA ALA A 247 13.91 -10.73 -4.93
C ALA A 247 13.48 -11.96 -5.74
N ALA A 248 12.17 -12.24 -5.83
CA ALA A 248 11.68 -13.37 -6.62
C ALA A 248 12.00 -13.23 -8.11
N THR A 249 11.96 -12.00 -8.65
CA THR A 249 12.32 -11.71 -10.04
C THR A 249 13.81 -11.91 -10.29
N ASP A 250 14.67 -11.43 -9.38
CA ASP A 250 16.13 -11.59 -9.48
C ASP A 250 16.57 -13.05 -9.33
N TYR A 251 15.96 -13.80 -8.39
CA TYR A 251 16.23 -15.22 -8.22
C TYR A 251 15.78 -16.04 -9.42
N SER A 252 14.64 -15.68 -10.02
CA SER A 252 14.15 -16.29 -11.25
C SER A 252 15.07 -16.00 -12.44
N LEU A 253 15.64 -14.79 -12.50
CA LEU A 253 16.63 -14.41 -13.52
C LEU A 253 17.90 -15.25 -13.37
N LEU A 254 18.44 -15.34 -12.14
CA LEU A 254 19.61 -16.15 -11.85
C LEU A 254 19.39 -17.61 -12.25
N TYR A 255 18.24 -18.20 -11.88
CA TYR A 255 17.91 -19.56 -12.27
C TYR A 255 17.81 -19.72 -13.79
N THR A 256 17.11 -18.81 -14.47
CA THR A 256 16.91 -18.86 -15.93
C THR A 256 18.23 -18.72 -16.68
N ALA A 257 19.12 -17.84 -16.23
CA ALA A 257 20.47 -17.67 -16.77
C ALA A 257 21.28 -18.96 -16.64
N ARG A 258 21.29 -19.58 -15.45
CA ARG A 258 22.00 -20.84 -15.21
C ARG A 258 21.40 -22.02 -15.96
N TYR A 259 20.08 -22.05 -16.11
CA TYR A 259 19.40 -23.06 -16.93
C TYR A 259 19.77 -22.94 -18.40
N ARG A 260 19.85 -21.72 -18.93
CA ARG A 260 20.27 -21.48 -20.32
C ARG A 260 21.73 -21.88 -20.58
N GLU A 261 22.60 -21.68 -19.60
CA GLU A 261 23.99 -22.17 -19.63
C GLU A 261 24.02 -23.70 -19.59
N ALA A 262 23.30 -24.31 -18.65
CA ALA A 262 23.24 -25.76 -18.48
C ALA A 262 22.66 -26.51 -19.69
N LEU A 263 21.75 -25.89 -20.46
CA LEU A 263 21.24 -26.45 -21.71
C LEU A 263 22.31 -26.60 -22.81
N ARG A 264 23.44 -25.90 -22.72
CA ARG A 264 24.57 -26.04 -23.64
C ARG A 264 25.52 -27.18 -23.21
N GLU A 265 25.52 -27.51 -21.92
CA GLU A 265 26.43 -28.49 -21.31
C GLU A 265 25.80 -29.89 -21.14
N HIS A 266 24.46 -29.99 -21.19
CA HIS A 266 23.74 -31.23 -20.90
C HIS A 266 22.78 -31.65 -22.02
N ASP A 267 22.73 -32.95 -22.29
CA ASP A 267 21.93 -33.54 -23.38
C ASP A 267 20.42 -33.54 -23.11
N THR A 268 20.00 -33.39 -21.86
CA THR A 268 18.58 -33.46 -21.48
C THR A 268 18.15 -32.26 -20.64
N ARG A 269 16.93 -31.76 -20.89
CA ARG A 269 16.32 -30.66 -20.14
C ARG A 269 16.29 -30.93 -18.63
N TRP A 270 16.04 -32.19 -18.25
CA TRP A 270 16.03 -32.59 -16.84
C TRP A 270 17.41 -32.42 -16.18
N GLN A 271 18.48 -32.86 -16.84
CA GLN A 271 19.84 -32.67 -16.32
C GLN A 271 20.19 -31.18 -16.24
N ALA A 272 19.79 -30.39 -17.24
CA ALA A 272 19.98 -28.94 -17.22
C ALA A 272 19.24 -28.25 -16.06
N THR A 273 17.98 -28.63 -15.78
CA THR A 273 17.19 -28.14 -14.63
C THR A 273 17.88 -28.46 -13.31
N VAL A 274 18.31 -29.72 -13.12
CA VAL A 274 18.98 -30.14 -11.88
C VAL A 274 20.32 -29.45 -11.70
N ALA A 275 21.11 -29.30 -12.76
CA ALA A 275 22.39 -28.60 -12.72
C ALA A 275 22.23 -27.11 -12.39
N ALA A 276 21.26 -26.45 -13.03
CA ALA A 276 20.95 -25.05 -12.77
C ALA A 276 20.47 -24.83 -11.33
N TRP A 277 19.53 -25.66 -10.86
CA TRP A 277 19.02 -25.57 -9.49
C TRP A 277 20.13 -25.68 -8.44
N LYS A 278 21.05 -26.64 -8.60
CA LYS A 278 22.20 -26.81 -7.69
C LYS A 278 23.12 -25.59 -7.69
N ARG A 279 23.35 -24.95 -8.85
CA ARG A 279 24.18 -23.74 -8.96
C ARG A 279 23.48 -22.47 -8.44
N THR A 280 22.15 -22.46 -8.38
CA THR A 280 21.35 -21.29 -7.97
C THR A 280 20.97 -21.33 -6.48
N TRP A 281 20.81 -22.51 -5.89
CA TRP A 281 20.40 -22.65 -4.48
C TRP A 281 21.31 -21.90 -3.51
N GLU A 282 22.64 -22.09 -3.60
CA GLU A 282 23.59 -21.49 -2.65
C GLU A 282 23.55 -19.94 -2.69
N PRO A 283 23.65 -19.27 -3.86
CA PRO A 283 23.50 -17.81 -3.91
C PRO A 283 22.16 -17.28 -3.42
N VAL A 284 21.05 -17.98 -3.71
CA VAL A 284 19.71 -17.54 -3.32
C VAL A 284 19.56 -17.59 -1.80
N VAL A 285 20.00 -18.69 -1.16
CA VAL A 285 19.96 -18.83 0.29
C VAL A 285 20.89 -17.85 0.97
N ALA A 286 22.09 -17.64 0.42
CA ALA A 286 23.02 -16.63 0.94
C ALA A 286 22.40 -15.23 0.87
N SER A 287 21.83 -14.86 -0.27
CA SER A 287 21.16 -13.55 -0.45
C SER A 287 19.99 -13.38 0.50
N GLY A 288 19.04 -14.32 0.53
CA GLY A 288 17.88 -14.26 1.43
C GLY A 288 18.30 -14.23 2.89
N GLY A 289 19.29 -15.04 3.27
CA GLY A 289 19.86 -15.06 4.62
C GLY A 289 20.50 -13.73 5.01
N THR A 290 21.23 -13.07 4.11
CA THR A 290 21.81 -11.74 4.38
C THR A 290 20.75 -10.65 4.54
N VAL A 291 19.64 -10.72 3.79
CA VAL A 291 18.52 -9.78 3.96
C VAL A 291 17.85 -9.99 5.31
N ILE A 292 17.59 -11.25 5.70
CA ILE A 292 17.03 -11.57 7.02
C ILE A 292 17.95 -11.07 8.13
N ALA A 293 19.25 -11.38 8.04
CA ALA A 293 20.23 -10.95 9.04
C ALA A 293 20.43 -9.42 9.10
N GLY A 294 20.19 -8.72 8.00
CA GLY A 294 20.29 -7.26 7.94
C GLY A 294 19.04 -6.53 8.46
N LEU A 295 17.92 -7.24 8.66
CA LEU A 295 16.64 -6.69 9.13
C LEU A 295 16.29 -7.13 10.57
N ILE A 296 17.15 -7.92 11.22
CA ILE A 296 17.07 -8.28 12.65
C ILE A 296 17.98 -7.33 13.43
#